data_AF-A0AAE2D463-F1
#
_entry.id   AF-A0AAE2D463-F1
#
_cell.length_a   1.000
_cell.length_b   1.000
_cell.length_c   1.000
_cell.angle_alpha   90.00
_cell.angle_beta   90.00
_cell.angle_gamma   90.00
#
_symmetry.space_group_name_H-M   'P 1'
#
loop_
_entity.id
_entity.type
_entity.pdbx_description
1 polymer ?
#
loop_
_entity_poly.entity_id
_entity_poly.type
_entity_poly.pdbx_seq_one_letter_code
_entity_poly.pdbx_strand_id
1 'polypeptide(L)'
;MNVERRIPCQKMTFIRELMPLSRHIESPISTKVLAILDTALQKILTVLCLQDIMENIEVQNDKSILDHVKSYLSQTEKYDAMKTGDRNNSYLNENSSKNGELPKGNKQETDVCLEHNLDEEFGNKVRHFLYSMQSQPLINKILTGMIFKNGEQLVNDWKLPETITNFVNSVKWISIPQFTQNNKTKLVEYLIHLRTLLLTKLLTTPEDKKRKNIYIKELGTRDRECQTKLDELIKELDSQICANNAESRRIDYTISKLQNEIDNLEKYLAERKKQINTKEEEKITEITEQNNTNENNLNKEVKNQEILLEKLIEKNRSEEEAIRATIYKIESDIESKISKYDQEMTVLQDEYDALKAEYTEEKNAYDELNERFQIINEEYQKIMEERKVEEERRRREEEQRRQMEQAVTTIQAFWRSFKTRRMARGKKGGSRKAKK
;
A
#
# COMPACT_ATOMS: atom_id res chain seq x y z
N MET A 1 -8.73 42.70 26.90
CA MET A 1 -9.49 43.53 27.86
C MET A 1 -9.97 42.64 28.99
N ASN A 2 -9.26 42.66 30.12
CA ASN A 2 -9.62 41.89 31.30
C ASN A 2 -10.84 42.52 31.96
N VAL A 3 -12.02 41.95 31.71
CA VAL A 3 -13.23 42.30 32.44
C VAL A 3 -13.20 41.49 33.73
N GLU A 4 -12.64 42.08 34.78
CA GLU A 4 -12.96 41.71 36.16
C GLU A 4 -14.47 41.86 36.35
N ARG A 5 -15.24 40.81 36.03
CA ARG A 5 -16.62 40.68 36.49
C ARG A 5 -16.54 40.37 37.99
N ARG A 6 -16.38 41.44 38.78
CA ARG A 6 -16.66 41.38 40.22
C ARG A 6 -18.10 40.92 40.36
N ILE A 7 -18.26 39.70 40.85
CA ILE A 7 -19.54 39.13 41.24
C ILE A 7 -20.15 40.11 42.27
N PRO A 8 -21.39 40.56 42.10
CA PRO A 8 -22.06 41.45 43.05
C PRO A 8 -22.51 40.61 44.26
N CYS A 9 -21.55 40.09 45.03
CA CYS A 9 -21.80 39.23 46.20
C CYS A 9 -21.34 39.87 47.52
N GLN A 10 -21.26 41.20 47.58
CA GLN A 10 -21.05 41.92 48.84
C GLN A 10 -22.38 42.33 49.48
N LYS A 11 -23.08 41.36 50.09
CA LYS A 11 -23.99 41.58 51.23
C LYS A 11 -23.84 40.40 52.20
N MET A 12 -23.37 40.70 53.42
CA MET A 12 -22.96 39.80 54.51
C MET A 12 -22.04 38.64 54.09
N THR A 13 -20.74 38.90 54.03
CA THR A 13 -19.71 37.92 53.62
C THR A 13 -19.30 36.93 54.72
N PHE A 14 -19.72 37.12 55.98
CA PHE A 14 -19.25 36.27 57.07
C PHE A 14 -20.36 35.69 57.93
N ILE A 15 -20.34 34.36 58.08
CA ILE A 15 -21.08 33.60 59.11
C ILE A 15 -20.83 34.18 60.51
N ARG A 16 -19.68 34.83 60.75
CA ARG A 16 -19.37 35.53 62.01
C ARG A 16 -20.38 36.62 62.36
N GLU A 17 -21.02 37.25 61.38
CA GLU A 17 -22.05 38.29 61.62
C GLU A 17 -23.40 37.71 62.10
N LEU A 18 -23.56 36.39 62.04
CA LEU A 18 -24.70 35.65 62.56
C LEU A 18 -24.43 35.05 63.96
N MET A 19 -23.21 35.17 64.49
CA MET A 19 -22.89 34.67 65.82
C MET A 19 -23.39 35.63 66.90
N PRO A 20 -23.98 35.12 68.00
CA PRO A 20 -24.32 35.96 69.13
C PRO A 20 -23.03 36.56 69.70
N LEU A 21 -22.98 37.89 69.79
CA LEU A 21 -21.94 38.60 70.55
C LEU A 21 -21.93 38.06 71.99
N SER A 22 -20.76 38.00 72.62
CA SER A 22 -20.60 37.52 74.01
C SER A 22 -21.65 38.12 74.93
N ARG A 23 -22.55 37.29 75.45
CA ARG A 23 -23.63 37.72 76.35
C ARG A 23 -23.66 36.84 77.60
N HIS A 24 -23.97 37.48 78.71
CA HIS A 24 -24.26 36.83 79.98
C HIS A 24 -25.76 36.77 80.19
N ILE A 25 -26.22 35.87 81.05
CA ILE A 25 -27.65 35.74 81.34
C ILE A 25 -28.02 36.83 82.35
N GLU A 26 -28.68 37.88 81.90
CA GLU A 26 -29.08 38.99 82.77
C GLU A 26 -30.38 38.72 83.54
N SER A 27 -31.22 37.80 83.05
CA SER A 27 -32.51 37.50 83.68
C SER A 27 -32.35 36.63 84.94
N PRO A 28 -32.82 37.11 86.12
CA PRO A 28 -32.73 36.36 87.37
C PRO A 28 -33.60 35.08 87.36
N ILE A 29 -34.58 34.99 86.46
CA ILE A 29 -35.39 33.77 86.27
C ILE A 29 -34.60 32.76 85.46
N SER A 30 -33.91 33.21 84.42
CA SER A 30 -33.10 32.36 83.55
C SER A 30 -31.89 31.75 84.28
N THR A 31 -31.25 32.53 85.18
CA THR A 31 -30.18 32.01 86.06
C THR A 31 -30.71 30.99 87.06
N LYS A 32 -31.89 31.22 87.66
CA LYS A 32 -32.55 30.24 88.54
C LYS A 32 -32.87 28.93 87.82
N VAL A 33 -33.38 28.98 86.59
CA VAL A 33 -33.70 27.78 85.81
C VAL A 33 -32.45 26.94 85.53
N LEU A 34 -31.33 27.59 85.19
CA LEU A 34 -30.05 26.88 85.01
C LEU A 34 -29.49 26.34 86.32
N ALA A 35 -29.58 27.10 87.42
CA ALA A 35 -29.14 26.64 88.74
C ALA A 35 -29.92 25.40 89.22
N ILE A 36 -31.22 25.31 88.93
CA ILE A 36 -32.03 24.13 89.23
C ILE A 36 -31.55 22.91 88.42
N LEU A 37 -31.27 23.11 87.13
CA LEU A 37 -30.77 22.05 86.25
C LEU A 37 -29.37 21.58 86.69
N ASP A 38 -28.50 22.50 87.07
CA ASP A 38 -27.13 22.23 87.54
C ASP A 38 -27.16 21.49 88.88
N THR A 39 -28.07 21.85 89.78
CA THR A 39 -28.30 21.14 91.04
C THR A 39 -28.83 19.72 90.80
N ALA A 40 -29.72 19.54 89.82
CA ALA A 40 -30.25 18.23 89.47
C ALA A 40 -29.16 17.33 88.84
N LEU A 41 -28.35 17.89 87.93
CA LEU A 41 -27.18 17.23 87.36
C LEU A 41 -26.20 16.77 88.44
N GLN A 42 -25.91 17.64 89.42
CA GLN A 42 -25.03 17.32 90.54
C GLN A 42 -25.55 16.15 91.38
N LYS A 43 -26.84 16.17 91.74
CA LYS A 43 -27.47 15.07 92.52
C LYS A 43 -27.52 13.75 91.77
N ILE A 44 -27.73 13.78 90.46
CA ILE A 44 -27.73 12.57 89.64
C ILE A 44 -26.31 12.02 89.55
N LEU A 45 -25.31 12.88 89.34
CA LEU A 45 -23.93 12.43 89.24
C LEU A 45 -23.37 11.91 90.57
N THR A 46 -23.73 12.54 91.70
CA THR A 46 -23.31 12.05 93.03
C THR A 46 -23.78 10.62 93.26
N VAL A 47 -25.04 10.31 92.91
CA VAL A 47 -25.62 8.96 93.01
C VAL A 47 -24.92 7.98 92.06
N LEU A 48 -24.63 8.39 90.82
CA LEU A 48 -24.01 7.52 89.82
C LEU A 48 -22.53 7.20 90.14
N CYS A 49 -21.80 8.15 90.74
CA CYS A 49 -20.40 7.98 91.14
C CYS A 49 -20.22 7.35 92.54
N LEU A 50 -21.28 6.95 93.26
CA LEU A 50 -21.16 6.45 94.63
C LEU A 50 -20.19 5.27 94.77
N GLN A 51 -20.13 4.39 93.77
CA GLN A 51 -19.27 3.21 93.77
C GLN A 51 -17.80 3.58 93.54
N ASP A 52 -17.52 4.50 92.62
CA ASP A 52 -16.18 5.04 92.35
C ASP A 52 -15.67 5.94 93.50
N ILE A 53 -16.57 6.64 94.18
CA ILE A 53 -16.27 7.42 95.39
C ILE A 53 -15.87 6.48 96.53
N MET A 54 -16.48 5.29 96.60
CA MET A 54 -16.18 4.30 97.63
C MET A 54 -14.76 3.75 97.49
N GLU A 55 -14.31 3.41 96.27
CA GLU A 55 -12.93 3.00 96.00
C GLU A 55 -11.91 4.10 96.35
N ASN A 56 -12.23 5.37 96.12
CA ASN A 56 -11.32 6.48 96.42
C ASN A 56 -11.28 6.88 97.91
N ILE A 57 -12.38 6.72 98.66
CA ILE A 57 -12.42 6.98 100.11
C ILE A 57 -11.73 5.87 100.89
N GLU A 58 -11.76 4.63 100.39
CA GLU A 58 -11.03 3.50 100.97
C GLU A 58 -9.50 3.73 100.94
N VAL A 59 -9.00 4.55 99.99
CA VAL A 59 -7.60 5.01 99.92
C VAL A 59 -7.28 6.13 100.91
N GLN A 60 -8.25 7.00 101.24
CA GLN A 60 -8.03 8.15 102.17
C GLN A 60 -8.34 7.84 103.64
N ASN A 61 -8.76 6.61 103.96
CA ASN A 61 -8.85 6.04 105.31
C ASN A 61 -9.81 6.76 106.28
N ASP A 62 -10.90 7.33 105.77
CA ASP A 62 -11.91 8.05 106.56
C ASP A 62 -13.08 7.12 106.95
N LYS A 63 -12.93 6.40 108.08
CA LYS A 63 -13.83 5.31 108.50
C LYS A 63 -15.30 5.71 108.64
N SER A 64 -15.58 6.94 109.12
CA SER A 64 -16.97 7.40 109.34
C SER A 64 -17.76 7.54 108.04
N ILE A 65 -17.13 8.05 106.99
CA ILE A 65 -17.76 8.24 105.67
C ILE A 65 -17.85 6.88 104.96
N LEU A 66 -16.81 6.05 105.10
CA LEU A 66 -16.79 4.71 104.53
C LEU A 66 -17.92 3.83 105.07
N ASP A 67 -18.23 3.90 106.36
CA ASP A 67 -19.31 3.14 106.97
C ASP A 67 -20.71 3.63 106.51
N HIS A 68 -20.88 4.94 106.32
CA HIS A 68 -22.12 5.51 105.78
C HIS A 68 -22.34 5.13 104.30
N VAL A 69 -21.28 5.17 103.48
CA VAL A 69 -21.33 4.77 102.07
C VAL A 69 -21.55 3.26 101.93
N LYS A 70 -20.90 2.42 102.76
CA LYS A 70 -21.12 0.96 102.81
C LYS A 70 -22.54 0.59 103.25
N SER A 71 -23.08 1.29 104.27
CA SER A 71 -24.48 1.13 104.67
C SER A 71 -25.43 1.50 103.54
N TYR A 72 -25.15 2.58 102.82
CA TYR A 72 -25.98 3.05 101.71
C TYR A 72 -25.93 2.11 100.50
N LEU A 73 -24.75 1.62 100.11
CA LEU A 73 -24.60 0.62 99.05
C LEU A 73 -25.29 -0.69 99.41
N SER A 74 -25.16 -1.17 100.65
CA SER A 74 -25.90 -2.34 101.13
C SER A 74 -27.42 -2.14 101.09
N GLN A 75 -27.91 -0.91 101.34
CA GLN A 75 -29.32 -0.57 101.23
C GLN A 75 -29.78 -0.43 99.77
N THR A 76 -28.90 0.06 98.88
CA THR A 76 -29.16 0.17 97.44
C THR A 76 -29.21 -1.21 96.78
N GLU A 77 -28.29 -2.11 97.15
CA GLU A 77 -28.30 -3.52 96.72
C GLU A 77 -29.56 -4.25 97.21
N LYS A 78 -29.99 -3.99 98.45
CA LYS A 78 -31.27 -4.50 98.96
C LYS A 78 -32.46 -3.94 98.18
N TYR A 79 -32.47 -2.65 97.86
CA TYR A 79 -33.53 -2.02 97.08
C TYR A 79 -33.57 -2.55 95.63
N ASP A 80 -32.42 -2.67 94.97
CA ASP A 80 -32.29 -3.22 93.63
C ASP A 80 -32.69 -4.71 93.60
N ALA A 81 -32.33 -5.49 94.62
CA ALA A 81 -32.78 -6.88 94.79
C ALA A 81 -34.31 -6.97 95.03
N MET A 82 -34.87 -6.04 95.81
CA MET A 82 -36.31 -5.98 96.10
C MET A 82 -37.12 -5.63 94.84
N LYS A 83 -36.60 -4.72 93.99
CA LYS A 83 -37.25 -4.28 92.75
C LYS A 83 -37.02 -5.21 91.55
N THR A 84 -35.97 -6.03 91.58
CA THR A 84 -35.70 -7.09 90.59
C THR A 84 -36.36 -8.43 90.94
N GLY A 85 -36.64 -8.68 92.23
CA GLY A 85 -37.40 -9.84 92.69
C GLY A 85 -38.88 -9.83 92.32
N ASP A 86 -39.49 -8.65 92.15
CA ASP A 86 -40.93 -8.49 91.90
C ASP A 86 -41.36 -8.58 90.41
N ARG A 87 -40.48 -9.06 89.53
CA ARG A 87 -40.74 -9.13 88.07
C ARG A 87 -40.90 -10.53 87.48
N ASN A 88 -40.84 -11.59 88.28
CA ASN A 88 -40.84 -12.97 87.76
C ASN A 88 -42.17 -13.74 87.88
N ASN A 89 -43.32 -13.06 87.96
CA ASN A 89 -44.62 -13.75 87.79
C ASN A 89 -45.73 -12.81 87.26
N SER A 90 -45.73 -12.54 85.95
CA SER A 90 -46.95 -12.10 85.23
C SER A 90 -46.76 -12.12 83.71
N TYR A 91 -47.20 -13.23 83.12
CA TYR A 91 -47.80 -13.39 81.79
C TYR A 91 -46.94 -13.25 80.52
N LEU A 92 -46.59 -14.43 79.98
CA LEU A 92 -46.85 -14.73 78.58
C LEU A 92 -48.38 -14.78 78.37
N ASN A 93 -48.93 -13.85 77.59
CA ASN A 93 -50.07 -14.16 76.73
C ASN A 93 -49.98 -13.28 75.47
N GLU A 94 -50.02 -13.94 74.32
CA GLU A 94 -49.78 -13.34 73.02
C GLU A 94 -51.01 -12.63 72.42
N ASN A 95 -50.71 -11.76 71.46
CA ASN A 95 -51.45 -11.46 70.22
C ASN A 95 -52.42 -10.25 70.16
N SER A 96 -51.91 -9.24 69.47
CA SER A 96 -52.48 -8.60 68.26
C SER A 96 -53.62 -7.57 68.35
N SER A 97 -53.32 -6.43 67.72
CA SER A 97 -54.17 -5.57 66.88
C SER A 97 -55.16 -4.59 67.52
N LYS A 98 -54.91 -3.31 67.18
CA LYS A 98 -55.84 -2.25 66.77
C LYS A 98 -56.90 -1.71 67.75
N ASN A 99 -56.82 -0.39 67.82
CA ASN A 99 -57.86 0.61 68.00
C ASN A 99 -58.46 0.73 69.40
N GLY A 100 -58.35 1.96 69.93
CA GLY A 100 -58.96 2.35 71.18
C GLY A 100 -60.44 2.60 71.06
N GLU A 101 -61.10 2.53 72.21
CA GLU A 101 -62.10 3.48 72.68
C GLU A 101 -62.24 3.30 74.21
N LEU A 102 -62.51 4.42 74.88
CA LEU A 102 -62.86 4.59 76.31
C LEU A 102 -64.14 3.79 76.70
N PRO A 103 -64.74 3.84 77.93
CA PRO A 103 -64.31 4.34 79.26
C PRO A 103 -64.73 3.45 80.49
N LYS A 104 -64.29 3.89 81.68
CA LYS A 104 -65.01 3.91 83.00
C LYS A 104 -65.56 2.61 83.63
N GLY A 105 -65.19 2.41 84.90
CA GLY A 105 -66.18 2.06 85.94
C GLY A 105 -65.71 1.15 87.08
N ASN A 106 -65.40 1.79 88.22
CA ASN A 106 -65.60 1.34 89.61
C ASN A 106 -64.88 0.11 90.20
N LYS A 107 -63.96 0.45 91.11
CA LYS A 107 -63.85 0.04 92.53
C LYS A 107 -64.11 -1.44 92.87
N GLN A 108 -63.07 -2.08 93.39
CA GLN A 108 -63.15 -2.67 94.73
C GLN A 108 -61.77 -2.65 95.40
N GLU A 109 -61.78 -2.12 96.62
CA GLU A 109 -60.67 -2.11 97.57
C GLU A 109 -60.39 -3.53 98.04
N THR A 110 -59.14 -3.97 97.92
CA THR A 110 -58.53 -4.94 98.83
C THR A 110 -57.03 -4.66 98.89
N ASP A 111 -56.66 -3.93 99.94
CA ASP A 111 -55.58 -4.32 100.85
C ASP A 111 -54.21 -4.65 100.23
N VAL A 112 -53.40 -3.61 99.98
CA VAL A 112 -51.92 -3.68 100.10
C VAL A 112 -51.44 -2.40 100.78
N CYS A 113 -51.88 -2.18 102.03
CA CYS A 113 -51.42 -1.09 102.90
C CYS A 113 -50.00 -1.33 103.49
N LEU A 114 -49.16 -2.13 102.84
CA LEU A 114 -47.85 -2.55 103.35
C LEU A 114 -46.64 -2.10 102.50
N GLU A 115 -46.85 -1.56 101.29
CA GLU A 115 -45.73 -1.13 100.41
C GLU A 115 -45.32 0.34 100.55
N HIS A 116 -46.22 1.27 100.90
CA HIS A 116 -45.92 2.71 100.88
C HIS A 116 -45.09 3.21 102.08
N ASN A 117 -45.11 2.53 103.22
CA ASN A 117 -44.36 2.97 104.41
C ASN A 117 -42.85 2.66 104.34
N LEU A 118 -42.43 1.70 103.52
CA LEU A 118 -41.02 1.32 103.37
C LEU A 118 -40.28 2.20 102.32
N ASP A 119 -41.00 2.69 101.31
CA ASP A 119 -40.44 3.48 100.21
C ASP A 119 -40.20 4.96 100.61
N GLU A 120 -41.06 5.52 101.48
CA GLU A 120 -40.89 6.88 102.00
C GLU A 120 -39.80 6.96 103.07
N GLU A 121 -39.66 5.92 103.89
CA GLU A 121 -38.57 5.79 104.86
C GLU A 121 -37.21 5.64 104.17
N PHE A 122 -37.14 4.83 103.10
CA PHE A 122 -35.95 4.74 102.24
C PHE A 122 -35.68 6.07 101.53
N GLY A 123 -36.70 6.71 100.95
CA GLY A 123 -36.57 8.02 100.30
C GLY A 123 -36.14 9.15 101.23
N ASN A 124 -36.51 9.10 102.51
CA ASN A 124 -36.05 10.04 103.53
C ASN A 124 -34.62 9.74 103.99
N LYS A 125 -34.23 8.46 104.08
CA LYS A 125 -32.83 8.04 104.32
C LYS A 125 -31.92 8.44 103.15
N VAL A 126 -32.38 8.29 101.91
CA VAL A 126 -31.68 8.74 100.69
C VAL A 126 -31.54 10.26 100.66
N ARG A 127 -32.60 11.00 100.99
CA ARG A 127 -32.51 12.46 101.09
C ARG A 127 -31.54 12.88 102.18
N HIS A 128 -31.63 12.31 103.38
CA HIS A 128 -30.71 12.61 104.48
C HIS A 128 -29.27 12.27 104.12
N PHE A 129 -29.04 11.14 103.45
CA PHE A 129 -27.73 10.74 102.92
C PHE A 129 -27.23 11.74 101.88
N LEU A 130 -28.03 12.09 100.87
CA LEU A 130 -27.63 13.04 99.83
C LEU A 130 -27.38 14.44 100.39
N TYR A 131 -28.17 14.91 101.36
CA TYR A 131 -27.91 16.15 102.07
C TYR A 131 -26.60 16.08 102.85
N SER A 132 -26.36 15.01 103.61
CA SER A 132 -25.11 14.78 104.35
C SER A 132 -23.89 14.70 103.42
N MET A 133 -24.01 14.03 102.27
CA MET A 133 -22.93 13.89 101.27
C MET A 133 -22.67 15.21 100.54
N GLN A 134 -23.70 16.01 100.28
CA GLN A 134 -23.57 17.33 99.64
C GLN A 134 -22.93 18.36 100.58
N SER A 135 -23.09 18.20 101.90
CA SER A 135 -22.46 19.04 102.94
C SER A 135 -21.00 18.70 103.23
N GLN A 136 -20.45 17.62 102.67
CA GLN A 136 -19.06 17.22 102.91
C GLN A 136 -18.10 17.75 101.82
N PRO A 137 -17.04 18.51 102.19
CA PRO A 137 -16.14 19.16 101.23
C PRO A 137 -15.28 18.17 100.44
N LEU A 138 -14.96 17.02 101.03
CA LEU A 138 -14.14 15.97 100.40
C LEU A 138 -14.86 15.33 99.20
N ILE A 139 -16.16 15.06 99.32
CA ILE A 139 -16.96 14.46 98.24
C ILE A 139 -17.12 15.43 97.08
N ASN A 140 -17.38 16.70 97.36
CA ASN A 140 -17.42 17.73 96.32
C ASN A 140 -16.06 17.86 95.60
N LYS A 141 -14.93 17.74 96.32
CA LYS A 141 -13.59 17.76 95.74
C LYS A 141 -13.32 16.53 94.85
N ILE A 142 -13.73 15.33 95.28
CA ILE A 142 -13.57 14.09 94.51
C ILE A 142 -14.44 14.12 93.25
N LEU A 143 -15.71 14.51 93.37
CA LEU A 143 -16.62 14.66 92.23
C LEU A 143 -16.13 15.71 91.22
N THR A 144 -15.59 16.83 91.71
CA THR A 144 -14.98 17.84 90.84
C THR A 144 -13.73 17.26 90.14
N GLY A 145 -12.89 16.51 90.84
CA GLY A 145 -11.72 15.84 90.24
C GLY A 145 -12.07 14.77 89.19
N MET A 146 -13.19 14.08 89.33
CA MET A 146 -13.65 13.07 88.37
C MET A 146 -14.21 13.67 87.07
N ILE A 147 -14.81 14.87 87.14
CA ILE A 147 -15.44 15.52 85.98
C ILE A 147 -14.44 16.40 85.23
N PHE A 148 -13.56 17.08 85.96
CA PHE A 148 -12.62 18.06 85.45
C PHE A 148 -11.20 17.48 85.46
N LYS A 149 -10.72 16.95 84.32
CA LYS A 149 -9.37 16.37 84.19
C LYS A 149 -8.21 17.37 84.26
N ASN A 150 -8.49 18.67 84.35
CA ASN A 150 -7.46 19.71 84.41
C ASN A 150 -7.60 20.47 85.72
N GLY A 151 -6.55 20.45 86.54
CA GLY A 151 -6.47 21.12 87.84
C GLY A 151 -6.49 22.64 87.75
N GLU A 152 -7.62 23.21 87.35
CA GLU A 152 -7.97 24.59 87.67
C GLU A 152 -8.85 24.59 88.93
N GLN A 153 -8.34 25.27 89.94
CA GLN A 153 -8.87 25.34 91.29
C GLN A 153 -10.23 26.07 91.29
N LEU A 154 -11.32 25.36 91.03
CA LEU A 154 -12.67 25.85 91.27
C LEU A 154 -12.89 25.92 92.77
N VAL A 155 -12.72 27.13 93.31
CA VAL A 155 -13.05 27.52 94.68
C VAL A 155 -14.53 27.22 94.89
N ASN A 156 -14.79 26.22 95.73
CA ASN A 156 -16.03 25.99 96.48
C ASN A 156 -17.31 26.49 95.77
N ASP A 157 -17.78 25.73 94.79
CA ASP A 157 -19.19 25.46 94.46
C ASP A 157 -19.29 24.91 93.03
N TRP A 158 -20.17 23.94 92.82
CA TRP A 158 -20.40 23.23 91.56
C TRP A 158 -21.11 24.10 90.48
N LYS A 159 -20.59 25.29 90.17
CA LYS A 159 -21.20 26.23 89.21
C LYS A 159 -20.59 26.08 87.82
N LEU A 160 -21.37 25.57 86.87
CA LEU A 160 -20.99 25.53 85.45
C LEU A 160 -21.12 26.95 84.82
N PRO A 161 -20.31 27.31 83.80
CA PRO A 161 -20.26 28.66 83.25
C PRO A 161 -21.60 29.17 82.70
N GLU A 162 -21.85 30.46 82.91
CA GLU A 162 -23.07 31.20 82.51
C GLU A 162 -22.82 32.17 81.31
N THR A 163 -21.68 32.08 80.63
CA THR A 163 -21.30 32.94 79.46
C THR A 163 -21.01 32.14 78.19
N ILE A 164 -21.33 32.72 77.02
CA ILE A 164 -21.06 32.12 75.69
C ILE A 164 -19.60 32.24 75.24
N THR A 165 -18.77 33.12 75.81
CA THR A 165 -17.36 33.27 75.37
C THR A 165 -16.58 31.96 75.43
N ASN A 166 -17.00 31.03 76.30
CA ASN A 166 -16.39 29.72 76.39
C ASN A 166 -17.14 28.63 75.62
N PHE A 167 -18.32 28.83 75.03
CA PHE A 167 -19.20 27.74 74.56
C PHE A 167 -18.56 26.74 73.57
N VAL A 168 -17.70 27.21 72.65
CA VAL A 168 -17.01 26.34 71.68
C VAL A 168 -15.85 25.55 72.33
N ASN A 169 -15.28 26.07 73.42
CA ASN A 169 -14.20 25.44 74.18
C ASN A 169 -14.67 24.79 75.51
N SER A 170 -15.89 25.08 75.97
CA SER A 170 -16.38 24.68 77.30
C SER A 170 -17.14 23.36 77.32
N VAL A 171 -17.52 22.84 76.16
CA VAL A 171 -18.13 21.49 76.10
C VAL A 171 -17.03 20.42 76.07
N LYS A 172 -15.77 20.78 75.81
CA LYS A 172 -14.63 19.87 75.80
C LYS A 172 -14.09 19.47 77.19
N TRP A 173 -14.50 20.12 78.28
CA TRP A 173 -13.94 19.84 79.63
C TRP A 173 -14.80 18.95 80.53
N ILE A 174 -16.03 18.60 80.14
CA ILE A 174 -16.85 17.65 80.91
C ILE A 174 -16.48 16.23 80.45
N SER A 175 -15.56 15.59 81.17
CA SER A 175 -15.33 14.15 81.02
C SER A 175 -16.43 13.42 81.78
N ILE A 176 -17.39 12.84 81.08
CA ILE A 176 -18.38 11.96 81.73
C ILE A 176 -17.62 10.70 82.20
N PRO A 177 -17.64 10.36 83.50
CA PRO A 177 -17.03 9.12 83.96
C PRO A 177 -17.66 7.92 83.23
N GLN A 178 -16.83 6.98 82.77
CA GLN A 178 -17.33 5.79 82.07
C GLN A 178 -17.93 4.82 83.07
N PHE A 179 -19.22 4.99 83.36
CA PHE A 179 -19.95 4.06 84.21
C PHE A 179 -20.17 2.73 83.51
N THR A 180 -20.04 1.61 84.23
CA THR A 180 -20.16 0.23 83.74
C THR A 180 -21.54 -0.15 83.17
N GLN A 181 -22.53 0.76 83.21
CA GLN A 181 -23.89 0.56 82.70
C GLN A 181 -24.28 1.63 81.67
N ASN A 182 -24.42 1.21 80.40
CA ASN A 182 -24.61 2.04 79.20
C ASN A 182 -25.87 2.97 79.21
N ASN A 183 -26.81 2.75 80.13
CA ASN A 183 -28.02 3.59 80.25
C ASN A 183 -27.82 4.80 81.17
N LYS A 184 -26.86 4.72 82.11
CA LYS A 184 -26.58 5.77 83.10
C LYS A 184 -25.80 6.94 82.48
N THR A 185 -24.88 6.65 81.56
CA THR A 185 -24.11 7.65 80.79
C THR A 185 -24.97 8.48 79.83
N LYS A 186 -25.91 7.84 79.11
CA LYS A 186 -26.82 8.52 78.16
C LYS A 186 -27.71 9.57 78.80
N LEU A 187 -28.20 9.32 80.02
CA LEU A 187 -29.02 10.29 80.75
C LEU A 187 -28.24 11.57 81.05
N VAL A 188 -26.98 11.45 81.47
CA VAL A 188 -26.08 12.58 81.73
C VAL A 188 -25.78 13.35 80.44
N GLU A 189 -25.53 12.66 79.33
CA GLU A 189 -25.34 13.28 78.01
C GLU A 189 -26.56 14.10 77.57
N TYR A 190 -27.78 13.54 77.70
CA TYR A 190 -29.01 14.25 77.35
C TYR A 190 -29.26 15.47 78.22
N LEU A 191 -28.96 15.40 79.52
CA LEU A 191 -29.10 16.55 80.42
C LEU A 191 -28.09 17.66 80.09
N ILE A 192 -26.86 17.30 79.72
CA ILE A 192 -25.85 18.26 79.24
C ILE A 192 -26.29 18.90 77.92
N HIS A 193 -26.81 18.11 76.97
CA HIS A 193 -27.36 18.63 75.71
C HIS A 193 -28.58 19.54 75.94
N LEU A 194 -29.48 19.18 76.86
CA LEU A 194 -30.63 20.00 77.22
C LEU A 194 -30.20 21.34 77.82
N ARG A 195 -29.22 21.34 78.73
CA ARG A 195 -28.59 22.56 79.27
C ARG A 195 -28.04 23.44 78.17
N THR A 196 -27.30 22.83 77.24
CA THR A 196 -26.65 23.48 76.10
C THR A 196 -27.68 24.15 75.17
N LEU A 197 -28.79 23.46 74.88
CA LEU A 197 -29.91 23.98 74.10
C LEU A 197 -30.65 25.11 74.82
N LEU A 198 -30.94 24.96 76.11
CA LEU A 198 -31.59 25.98 76.92
C LEU A 198 -30.76 27.26 76.98
N LEU A 199 -29.45 27.13 77.24
CA LEU A 199 -28.53 28.27 77.26
C LEU A 199 -28.51 29.00 75.91
N THR A 200 -28.44 28.25 74.81
CA THR A 200 -28.46 28.81 73.46
C THR A 200 -29.76 29.58 73.19
N LYS A 201 -30.91 29.03 73.60
CA LYS A 201 -32.23 29.65 73.41
C LYS A 201 -32.43 30.90 74.28
N LEU A 202 -31.95 30.87 75.51
CA LEU A 202 -32.03 32.00 76.44
C LEU A 202 -31.17 33.19 76.01
N LEU A 203 -30.13 32.93 75.20
CA LEU A 203 -29.19 33.96 74.75
C LEU A 203 -29.47 34.44 73.30
N THR A 204 -30.38 33.79 72.57
CA THR A 204 -30.85 34.27 71.25
C THR A 204 -31.89 35.39 71.37
N THR A 205 -31.63 36.56 70.78
CA THR A 205 -32.59 37.68 70.74
C THR A 205 -33.56 37.58 69.55
N PRO A 206 -34.74 38.25 69.62
CA PRO A 206 -35.65 38.32 68.48
C PRO A 206 -35.01 38.99 67.24
N GLU A 207 -34.08 39.92 67.41
CA GLU A 207 -33.32 40.57 66.33
C GLU A 207 -32.36 39.59 65.64
N ASP A 208 -31.66 38.74 66.41
CA ASP A 208 -30.79 37.68 65.86
C ASP A 208 -31.60 36.71 64.99
N LYS A 209 -32.82 36.38 65.45
CA LYS A 209 -33.76 35.54 64.69
C LYS A 209 -34.22 36.23 63.39
N LYS A 210 -34.51 37.54 63.43
CA LYS A 210 -34.87 38.34 62.25
C LYS A 210 -33.72 38.40 61.23
N ARG A 211 -32.48 38.68 61.67
CA ARG A 211 -31.28 38.69 60.80
C ARG A 211 -31.06 37.35 60.10
N LYS A 212 -31.13 36.25 60.87
CA LYS A 212 -31.03 34.89 60.31
C LYS A 212 -32.11 34.64 59.26
N ASN A 213 -33.35 35.05 59.51
CA ASN A 213 -34.44 34.87 58.56
C ASN A 213 -34.25 35.69 57.26
N ILE A 214 -33.75 36.92 57.35
CA ILE A 214 -33.44 37.74 56.16
C ILE A 214 -32.33 37.08 55.35
N TYR A 215 -31.25 36.65 56.00
CA TYR A 215 -30.14 35.98 55.35
C TYR A 215 -30.56 34.68 54.65
N ILE A 216 -31.41 33.87 55.29
CA ILE A 216 -31.98 32.65 54.68
C ILE A 216 -32.80 33.00 53.44
N LYS A 217 -33.59 34.08 53.47
CA LYS A 217 -34.36 34.53 52.30
C LYS A 217 -33.46 34.98 51.15
N GLU A 218 -32.40 35.75 51.43
CA GLU A 218 -31.42 36.19 50.43
C GLU A 218 -30.60 35.03 49.86
N LEU A 219 -30.26 34.03 50.67
CA LEU A 219 -29.69 32.77 50.18
C LEU A 219 -30.67 32.06 49.24
N GLY A 220 -31.94 31.95 49.64
CA GLY A 220 -32.96 31.31 48.82
C GLY A 220 -33.23 32.04 47.49
N THR A 221 -33.12 33.38 47.42
CA THR A 221 -33.23 34.10 46.15
C THR A 221 -32.01 33.86 45.26
N ARG A 222 -30.79 33.91 45.82
CA ARG A 222 -29.57 33.65 45.06
C ARG A 222 -29.49 32.22 44.54
N ASP A 223 -29.89 31.26 45.37
CA ASP A 223 -29.93 29.85 44.97
C ASP A 223 -30.89 29.64 43.79
N ARG A 224 -32.06 30.28 43.81
CA ARG A 224 -32.99 30.28 42.67
C ARG A 224 -32.38 30.93 41.42
N GLU A 225 -31.73 32.08 41.54
CA GLU A 225 -31.06 32.75 40.40
C GLU A 225 -29.91 31.91 39.82
N CYS A 226 -29.16 31.21 40.68
CA CYS A 226 -28.12 30.27 40.26
C CYS A 226 -28.76 29.06 39.54
N GLN A 227 -29.86 28.52 40.07
CA GLN A 227 -30.57 27.42 39.45
C GLN A 227 -31.16 27.80 38.09
N THR A 228 -31.76 28.98 37.94
CA THR A 228 -32.29 29.41 36.64
C THR A 228 -31.19 29.57 35.60
N LYS A 229 -30.03 30.13 35.97
CA LYS A 229 -28.87 30.24 35.06
C LYS A 229 -28.32 28.86 34.69
N LEU A 230 -28.30 27.94 35.65
CA LEU A 230 -27.88 26.56 35.39
C LEU A 230 -28.84 25.89 34.40
N ASP A 231 -30.15 26.02 34.60
CA ASP A 231 -31.17 25.46 33.71
C ASP A 231 -31.10 26.08 32.30
N GLU A 232 -30.84 27.39 32.19
CA GLU A 232 -30.61 28.07 30.90
C GLU A 232 -29.36 27.52 30.19
N LEU A 233 -28.25 27.35 30.91
CA LEU A 233 -27.02 26.78 30.36
C LEU A 233 -27.19 25.32 29.94
N ILE A 234 -27.93 24.52 30.72
CA ILE A 234 -28.26 23.14 30.37
C ILE A 234 -29.07 23.11 29.07
N LYS A 235 -30.10 23.95 28.95
CA LYS A 235 -30.91 24.04 27.73
C LYS A 235 -30.10 24.44 26.50
N GLU A 236 -29.18 25.39 26.66
CA GLU A 236 -28.30 25.81 25.56
C GLU A 236 -27.30 24.70 25.18
N LEU A 237 -26.78 23.97 26.16
CA LEU A 237 -25.93 22.81 25.88
C LEU A 237 -26.71 21.72 25.13
N ASP A 238 -27.93 21.41 25.57
CA ASP A 238 -28.79 20.41 24.92
C ASP A 238 -29.17 20.83 23.49
N SER A 239 -29.45 22.13 23.26
CA SER A 239 -29.75 22.65 21.92
C SER A 239 -28.56 22.50 20.97
N GLN A 240 -27.34 22.81 21.45
CA GLN A 240 -26.11 22.66 20.69
C GLN A 240 -25.78 21.19 20.42
N ILE A 241 -25.96 20.30 21.40
CA ILE A 241 -25.79 18.85 21.21
C ILE A 241 -26.78 18.34 20.15
N CYS A 242 -28.05 18.76 20.21
CA CYS A 242 -29.05 18.37 19.22
C CYS A 242 -28.70 18.87 17.81
N ALA A 243 -28.26 20.13 17.68
CA ALA A 243 -27.85 20.70 16.40
C ALA A 243 -26.63 19.97 15.81
N ASN A 244 -25.59 19.75 16.62
CA ASN A 244 -24.38 19.04 16.19
C ASN A 244 -24.68 17.58 15.81
N ASN A 245 -25.52 16.89 16.59
CA ASN A 245 -25.94 15.52 16.25
C ASN A 245 -26.74 15.48 14.94
N ALA A 246 -27.58 16.48 14.66
CA ALA A 246 -28.32 16.56 13.41
C ALA A 246 -27.38 16.82 12.21
N GLU A 247 -26.37 17.67 12.37
CA GLU A 247 -25.36 17.90 11.35
C GLU A 247 -24.48 16.66 11.11
N SER A 248 -24.01 16.01 12.17
CA SER A 248 -23.24 14.77 12.10
C SER A 248 -24.00 13.70 11.32
N ARG A 249 -25.30 13.49 11.61
CA ARG A 249 -26.14 12.55 10.84
C ARG A 249 -26.28 12.91 9.36
N ARG A 250 -26.33 14.20 9.01
CA ARG A 250 -26.36 14.63 7.61
C ARG A 250 -25.05 14.30 6.91
N ILE A 251 -23.93 14.58 7.57
CA ILE A 251 -22.59 14.26 7.06
C ILE A 251 -22.45 12.75 6.89
N ASP A 252 -22.81 11.95 7.89
CA ASP A 252 -22.76 10.48 7.84
C ASP A 252 -23.60 9.90 6.69
N TYR A 253 -24.77 10.48 6.44
CA TYR A 253 -25.60 10.10 5.30
C TYR A 253 -24.92 10.43 3.96
N THR A 254 -24.33 11.62 3.82
CA THR A 254 -23.59 11.99 2.60
C THR A 254 -22.37 11.10 2.38
N ILE A 255 -21.63 10.76 3.44
CA ILE A 255 -20.50 9.84 3.39
C ILE A 255 -20.96 8.47 2.92
N SER A 256 -22.03 7.93 3.52
CA SER A 256 -22.58 6.63 3.14
C SER A 256 -23.05 6.62 1.67
N LYS A 257 -23.65 7.72 1.20
CA LYS A 257 -24.07 7.84 -0.21
C LYS A 257 -22.87 7.85 -1.15
N LEU A 258 -21.85 8.65 -0.85
CA LEU A 258 -20.63 8.75 -1.67
C LEU A 258 -19.84 7.44 -1.68
N GLN A 259 -19.76 6.74 -0.55
CA GLN A 259 -19.15 5.41 -0.46
C GLN A 259 -19.85 4.42 -1.39
N ASN A 260 -21.19 4.39 -1.39
CA ASN A 260 -21.95 3.55 -2.31
C ASN A 260 -21.74 3.94 -3.78
N GLU A 261 -21.65 5.24 -4.09
CA GLU A 261 -21.36 5.71 -5.45
C GLU A 261 -19.96 5.28 -5.91
N ILE A 262 -18.95 5.35 -5.02
CA ILE A 262 -17.59 4.86 -5.28
C ILE A 262 -17.60 3.35 -5.53
N ASP A 263 -18.20 2.56 -4.64
CA ASP A 263 -18.25 1.09 -4.78
C ASP A 263 -18.94 0.68 -6.10
N ASN A 264 -19.99 1.40 -6.50
CA ASN A 264 -20.69 1.16 -7.76
C ASN A 264 -19.81 1.52 -8.97
N LEU A 265 -19.07 2.63 -8.91
CA LEU A 265 -18.12 3.01 -9.96
C LEU A 265 -16.96 2.02 -10.06
N GLU A 266 -16.42 1.56 -8.95
CA GLU A 266 -15.36 0.54 -8.93
C GLU A 266 -15.82 -0.76 -9.57
N LYS A 267 -17.03 -1.25 -9.24
CA LYS A 267 -17.63 -2.42 -9.88
C LYS A 267 -17.83 -2.22 -11.38
N TYR A 268 -18.34 -1.06 -11.79
CA TYR A 268 -18.53 -0.72 -13.20
C TYR A 268 -17.18 -0.70 -13.96
N LEU A 269 -16.15 -0.10 -13.38
CA LEU A 269 -14.82 -0.04 -13.98
C LEU A 269 -14.17 -1.42 -14.06
N ALA A 270 -14.31 -2.25 -13.03
CA ALA A 270 -13.80 -3.62 -13.02
C ALA A 270 -14.45 -4.48 -14.12
N GLU A 271 -15.77 -4.39 -14.25
CA GLU A 271 -16.52 -5.09 -15.30
C GLU A 271 -16.13 -4.57 -16.70
N ARG A 272 -16.04 -3.25 -16.87
CA ARG A 272 -15.63 -2.65 -18.15
C ARG A 272 -14.20 -3.03 -18.53
N LYS A 273 -13.28 -3.07 -17.57
CA LYS A 273 -11.90 -3.53 -17.78
C LYS A 273 -11.89 -4.99 -18.22
N LYS A 274 -12.66 -5.86 -17.56
CA LYS A 274 -12.79 -7.27 -17.93
C LYS A 274 -13.31 -7.41 -19.37
N GLN A 275 -14.36 -6.68 -19.74
CA GLN A 275 -14.91 -6.70 -21.09
C GLN A 275 -13.94 -6.19 -22.17
N ILE A 276 -13.13 -5.17 -21.85
CA ILE A 276 -12.10 -4.67 -22.77
C ILE A 276 -11.05 -5.76 -22.97
N ASN A 277 -10.54 -6.34 -21.89
CA ASN A 277 -9.52 -7.39 -21.95
C ASN A 277 -10.01 -8.61 -22.74
N THR A 278 -11.24 -9.09 -22.50
CA THR A 278 -11.77 -10.25 -23.25
C THR A 278 -11.90 -9.94 -24.74
N LYS A 279 -12.36 -8.74 -25.11
CA LYS A 279 -12.46 -8.32 -26.52
C LYS A 279 -11.10 -8.14 -27.18
N GLU A 280 -10.11 -7.66 -26.44
CA GLU A 280 -8.73 -7.53 -26.93
C GLU A 280 -8.10 -8.91 -27.11
N GLU A 281 -8.28 -9.83 -26.15
CA GLU A 281 -7.85 -11.22 -26.25
C GLU A 281 -8.47 -11.92 -27.46
N GLU A 282 -9.79 -11.80 -27.65
CA GLU A 282 -10.50 -12.33 -28.83
C GLU A 282 -9.90 -11.80 -30.14
N LYS A 283 -9.69 -10.48 -30.25
CA LYS A 283 -9.06 -9.88 -31.44
C LYS A 283 -7.64 -10.35 -31.66
N ILE A 284 -6.85 -10.48 -30.59
CA ILE A 284 -5.49 -11.01 -30.69
C ILE A 284 -5.54 -12.45 -31.20
N THR A 285 -6.42 -13.29 -30.66
CA THR A 285 -6.56 -14.68 -31.12
C THR A 285 -6.97 -14.74 -32.60
N GLU A 286 -7.96 -13.96 -33.02
CA GLU A 286 -8.41 -13.89 -34.41
C GLU A 286 -7.29 -13.44 -35.36
N ILE A 287 -6.54 -12.38 -35.01
CA ILE A 287 -5.40 -11.92 -35.80
C ILE A 287 -4.31 -12.99 -35.88
N THR A 288 -4.01 -13.68 -34.77
CA THR A 288 -2.99 -14.75 -34.76
C THR A 288 -3.42 -15.95 -35.61
N GLU A 289 -4.69 -16.33 -35.57
CA GLU A 289 -5.24 -17.40 -36.42
C GLU A 289 -5.21 -17.01 -37.91
N GLN A 290 -5.61 -15.77 -38.22
CA GLN A 290 -5.56 -15.25 -39.59
C GLN A 290 -4.11 -15.16 -40.11
N ASN A 291 -3.16 -14.75 -39.27
CA ASN A 291 -1.75 -14.72 -39.65
C ASN A 291 -1.21 -16.14 -39.85
N ASN A 292 -1.50 -17.08 -38.96
CA ASN A 292 -1.09 -18.48 -39.10
C ASN A 292 -1.65 -19.12 -40.37
N THR A 293 -2.91 -18.84 -40.73
CA THR A 293 -3.50 -19.33 -41.98
C THR A 293 -2.85 -18.71 -43.21
N ASN A 294 -2.56 -17.41 -43.18
CA ASN A 294 -1.83 -16.72 -44.25
C ASN A 294 -0.39 -17.25 -44.42
N GLU A 295 0.34 -17.44 -43.33
CA GLU A 295 1.69 -18.03 -43.33
C GLU A 295 1.68 -19.44 -43.91
N ASN A 296 0.70 -20.27 -43.51
CA ASN A 296 0.55 -21.62 -44.06
C ASN A 296 0.25 -21.60 -45.56
N ASN A 297 -0.56 -20.66 -46.04
CA ASN A 297 -0.87 -20.52 -47.45
C ASN A 297 0.35 -20.03 -48.26
N LEU A 298 1.07 -19.03 -47.75
CA LEU A 298 2.32 -18.55 -48.35
C LEU A 298 3.39 -19.64 -48.39
N ASN A 299 3.56 -20.40 -47.32
CA ASN A 299 4.49 -21.52 -47.27
C ASN A 299 4.14 -22.64 -48.27
N LYS A 300 2.84 -22.90 -48.51
CA LYS A 300 2.42 -23.82 -49.56
C LYS A 300 2.75 -23.28 -50.96
N GLU A 301 2.54 -21.99 -51.20
CA GLU A 301 2.86 -21.36 -52.48
C GLU A 301 4.36 -21.36 -52.75
N VAL A 302 5.19 -21.03 -51.76
CA VAL A 302 6.65 -21.11 -51.86
C VAL A 302 7.08 -22.53 -52.25
N LYS A 303 6.58 -23.56 -51.54
CA LYS A 303 6.88 -24.96 -51.88
C LYS A 303 6.42 -25.34 -53.30
N ASN A 304 5.26 -24.87 -53.72
CA ASN A 304 4.77 -25.10 -55.09
C ASN A 304 5.70 -24.45 -56.12
N GLN A 305 6.15 -23.22 -55.88
CA GLN A 305 7.07 -22.51 -56.76
C GLN A 305 8.45 -23.16 -56.80
N GLU A 306 8.97 -23.65 -55.67
CA GLU A 306 10.21 -24.44 -55.61
C GLU A 306 10.11 -25.69 -56.48
N ILE A 307 8.98 -26.43 -56.40
CA ILE A 307 8.74 -27.61 -57.25
C ILE A 307 8.65 -27.23 -58.73
N LEU A 308 8.02 -26.09 -59.06
CA LEU A 308 7.95 -25.61 -60.45
C LEU A 308 9.32 -25.20 -61.00
N LEU A 309 10.15 -24.55 -60.18
CA LEU A 309 11.51 -24.19 -60.54
C LEU A 309 12.34 -25.45 -60.82
N GLU A 310 12.29 -26.43 -59.92
CA GLU A 310 13.01 -27.71 -60.08
C GLU A 310 12.61 -28.42 -61.38
N LYS A 311 11.31 -28.47 -61.68
CA LYS A 311 10.81 -29.03 -62.94
C LYS A 311 11.32 -28.29 -64.17
N LEU A 312 11.42 -26.95 -64.10
CA LEU A 312 11.92 -26.14 -65.21
C LEU A 312 13.43 -26.35 -65.41
N ILE A 313 14.19 -26.46 -64.33
CA ILE A 313 15.62 -26.78 -64.37
C ILE A 313 15.84 -28.13 -65.03
N GLU A 314 15.10 -29.17 -64.61
CA GLU A 314 15.21 -30.50 -65.18
C GLU A 314 14.83 -30.52 -66.67
N LYS A 315 13.75 -29.81 -67.04
CA LYS A 315 13.35 -29.66 -68.44
C LYS A 315 14.47 -29.00 -69.27
N ASN A 316 14.99 -27.86 -68.82
CA ASN A 316 16.06 -27.14 -69.52
C ASN A 316 17.31 -28.00 -69.65
N ARG A 317 17.67 -28.75 -68.60
CA ARG A 317 18.79 -29.70 -68.64
C ARG A 317 18.58 -30.77 -69.71
N SER A 318 17.39 -31.38 -69.76
CA SER A 318 17.08 -32.40 -70.77
C SER A 318 17.10 -31.84 -72.20
N GLU A 319 16.61 -30.61 -72.41
CA GLU A 319 16.64 -29.93 -73.70
C GLU A 319 18.08 -29.57 -74.11
N GLU A 320 18.89 -29.10 -73.16
CA GLU A 320 20.31 -28.83 -73.38
C GLU A 320 21.08 -30.11 -73.74
N GLU A 321 20.87 -31.21 -73.00
CA GLU A 321 21.50 -32.51 -73.29
C GLU A 321 21.10 -33.01 -74.69
N ALA A 322 19.84 -32.84 -75.09
CA ALA A 322 19.38 -33.16 -76.44
C ALA A 322 20.07 -32.31 -77.52
N ILE A 323 20.17 -30.99 -77.31
CA ILE A 323 20.87 -30.10 -78.23
C ILE A 323 22.35 -30.49 -78.34
N ARG A 324 23.04 -30.70 -77.22
CA ARG A 324 24.44 -31.16 -77.21
C ARG A 324 24.61 -32.46 -78.01
N ALA A 325 23.70 -33.43 -77.84
CA ALA A 325 23.73 -34.67 -78.62
C ALA A 325 23.56 -34.42 -80.13
N THR A 326 22.66 -33.51 -80.53
CA THR A 326 22.52 -33.14 -81.95
C THR A 326 23.76 -32.44 -82.51
N ILE A 327 24.38 -31.55 -81.73
CA ILE A 327 25.64 -30.87 -82.09
C ILE A 327 26.74 -31.91 -82.31
N TYR A 328 26.97 -32.82 -81.34
CA TYR A 328 27.96 -33.88 -81.48
C TYR A 328 27.75 -34.75 -82.72
N LYS A 329 26.49 -35.06 -83.07
CA LYS A 329 26.17 -35.81 -84.28
C LYS A 329 26.54 -35.05 -85.55
N ILE A 330 26.17 -33.76 -85.63
CA ILE A 330 26.50 -32.90 -86.78
C ILE A 330 28.02 -32.70 -86.88
N GLU A 331 28.70 -32.44 -85.77
CA GLU A 331 30.16 -32.32 -85.72
C GLU A 331 30.84 -33.59 -86.21
N SER A 332 30.39 -34.77 -85.76
CA SER A 332 30.90 -36.06 -86.24
C SER A 332 30.65 -36.26 -87.75
N ASP A 333 29.50 -35.84 -88.26
CA ASP A 333 29.18 -35.93 -89.70
C ASP A 333 30.06 -34.97 -90.52
N ILE A 334 30.34 -33.77 -90.02
CA ILE A 334 31.25 -32.80 -90.65
C ILE A 334 32.67 -33.33 -90.64
N GLU A 335 33.16 -33.82 -89.51
CA GLU A 335 34.50 -34.41 -89.39
C GLU A 335 34.68 -35.58 -90.36
N SER A 336 33.65 -36.44 -90.49
CA SER A 336 33.66 -37.53 -91.48
C SER A 336 33.73 -37.01 -92.92
N LYS A 337 33.03 -35.91 -93.25
CA LYS A 337 33.07 -35.31 -94.60
C LYS A 337 34.42 -34.65 -94.89
N ILE A 338 35.01 -33.94 -93.92
CA ILE A 338 36.34 -33.34 -94.04
C ILE A 338 37.37 -34.44 -94.29
N SER A 339 37.38 -35.49 -93.46
CA SER A 339 38.30 -36.61 -93.61
C SER A 339 38.19 -37.29 -94.98
N LYS A 340 36.97 -37.46 -95.51
CA LYS A 340 36.77 -37.99 -96.88
C LYS A 340 37.31 -37.05 -97.95
N TYR A 341 37.02 -35.75 -97.84
CA TYR A 341 37.51 -34.75 -98.79
C TYR A 341 39.03 -34.66 -98.78
N ASP A 342 39.67 -34.65 -97.61
CA ASP A 342 41.13 -34.63 -97.49
C ASP A 342 41.76 -35.90 -98.09
N GLN A 343 41.12 -37.06 -97.90
CA GLN A 343 41.56 -38.31 -98.52
C GLN A 343 41.43 -38.25 -100.05
N GLU A 344 40.29 -37.80 -100.58
CA GLU A 344 40.06 -37.65 -102.02
C GLU A 344 41.02 -36.64 -102.65
N MET A 345 41.28 -35.50 -101.98
CA MET A 345 42.24 -34.50 -102.42
C MET A 345 43.67 -35.03 -102.44
N THR A 346 44.04 -35.85 -101.45
CA THR A 346 45.36 -36.50 -101.42
C THR A 346 45.52 -37.44 -102.62
N VAL A 347 44.52 -38.28 -102.89
CA VAL A 347 44.52 -39.19 -104.05
C VAL A 347 44.60 -38.41 -105.36
N LEU A 348 43.82 -37.35 -105.52
CA LEU A 348 43.83 -36.54 -106.74
C LEU A 348 45.17 -35.80 -106.94
N GLN A 349 45.81 -35.37 -105.85
CA GLN A 349 47.13 -34.77 -105.88
C GLN A 349 48.19 -35.79 -106.30
N ASP A 350 48.15 -37.01 -105.76
CA ASP A 350 49.03 -38.11 -106.16
C ASP A 350 48.87 -38.46 -107.64
N GLU A 351 47.62 -38.51 -108.13
CA GLU A 351 47.31 -38.73 -109.56
C GLU A 351 47.82 -37.59 -110.45
N TYR A 352 47.64 -36.33 -110.02
CA TYR A 352 48.14 -35.17 -110.76
C TYR A 352 49.66 -35.16 -110.82
N ASP A 353 50.34 -35.44 -109.71
CA ASP A 353 51.80 -35.47 -109.65
C ASP A 353 52.37 -36.62 -110.52
N ALA A 354 51.69 -37.78 -110.56
CA ALA A 354 52.03 -38.88 -111.47
C ALA A 354 51.87 -38.47 -112.94
N LEU A 355 50.72 -37.90 -113.32
CA LEU A 355 50.46 -37.47 -114.70
C LEU A 355 51.41 -36.33 -115.13
N LYS A 356 51.74 -35.41 -114.21
CA LYS A 356 52.70 -34.35 -114.46
C LYS A 356 54.10 -34.91 -114.70
N ALA A 357 54.51 -35.92 -113.94
CA ALA A 357 55.78 -36.61 -114.17
C ALA A 357 55.81 -37.23 -115.58
N GLU A 358 54.78 -37.99 -115.97
CA GLU A 358 54.63 -38.55 -117.32
C GLU A 358 54.67 -37.46 -118.40
N TYR A 359 53.91 -36.37 -118.24
CA TYR A 359 53.92 -35.23 -119.17
C TYR A 359 55.31 -34.61 -119.30
N THR A 360 56.05 -34.44 -118.20
CA THR A 360 57.41 -33.88 -118.27
C THR A 360 58.38 -34.81 -118.98
N GLU A 361 58.25 -36.12 -118.80
CA GLU A 361 59.04 -37.12 -119.53
C GLU A 361 58.72 -37.09 -121.03
N GLU A 362 57.44 -37.10 -121.42
CA GLU A 362 57.01 -37.00 -122.81
C GLU A 362 57.45 -35.67 -123.45
N LYS A 363 57.36 -34.57 -122.70
CA LYS A 363 57.79 -33.25 -123.17
C LYS A 363 59.30 -33.20 -123.43
N ASN A 364 60.10 -33.75 -122.51
CA ASN A 364 61.54 -33.87 -122.70
C ASN A 364 61.86 -34.74 -123.93
N ALA A 365 61.21 -35.89 -124.08
CA ALA A 365 61.38 -36.76 -125.24
C ALA A 365 61.00 -36.07 -126.56
N TYR A 366 59.92 -35.26 -126.55
CA TYR A 366 59.52 -34.45 -127.68
C TYR A 366 60.56 -33.38 -128.02
N ASP A 367 61.08 -32.67 -127.02
CA ASP A 367 62.08 -31.61 -127.22
C ASP A 367 63.39 -32.20 -127.77
N GLU A 368 63.85 -33.34 -127.26
CA GLU A 368 64.99 -34.09 -127.82
C GLU A 368 64.77 -34.49 -129.28
N LEU A 369 63.58 -34.99 -129.61
CA LEU A 369 63.25 -35.39 -130.99
C LEU A 369 63.18 -34.17 -131.91
N ASN A 370 62.63 -33.06 -131.44
CA ASN A 370 62.55 -31.81 -132.18
C ASN A 370 63.95 -31.20 -132.41
N GLU A 371 64.86 -31.25 -131.44
CA GLU A 371 66.27 -30.86 -131.63
C GLU A 371 66.94 -31.73 -132.70
N ARG A 372 66.77 -33.05 -132.65
CA ARG A 372 67.26 -33.96 -133.71
C ARG A 372 66.67 -33.61 -135.07
N PHE A 373 65.38 -33.29 -135.14
CA PHE A 373 64.72 -32.88 -136.37
C PHE A 373 65.27 -31.54 -136.89
N GLN A 374 65.57 -30.58 -136.01
CA GLN A 374 66.20 -29.31 -136.39
C GLN A 374 67.59 -29.54 -137.00
N ILE A 375 68.43 -30.36 -136.37
CA ILE A 375 69.77 -30.71 -136.91
C ILE A 375 69.63 -31.34 -138.30
N ILE A 376 68.75 -32.33 -138.45
CA ILE A 376 68.49 -32.98 -139.75
C ILE A 376 68.00 -31.97 -140.78
N ASN A 377 67.13 -31.04 -140.38
CA ASN A 377 66.63 -30.01 -141.28
C ASN A 377 67.74 -29.03 -141.70
N GLU A 378 68.64 -28.64 -140.79
CA GLU A 378 69.83 -27.84 -141.13
C GLU A 378 70.77 -28.57 -142.09
N GLU A 379 71.05 -29.85 -141.84
CA GLU A 379 71.84 -30.70 -142.74
C GLU A 379 71.17 -30.82 -144.11
N TYR A 380 69.85 -31.01 -144.14
CA TYR A 380 69.07 -31.03 -145.37
C TYR A 380 69.18 -29.70 -146.14
N GLN A 381 69.05 -28.56 -145.46
CA GLN A 381 69.25 -27.25 -146.09
C GLN A 381 70.67 -27.09 -146.65
N LYS A 382 71.71 -27.50 -145.90
CA LYS A 382 73.11 -27.47 -146.37
C LYS A 382 73.32 -28.32 -147.62
N ILE A 383 72.80 -29.55 -147.65
CA ILE A 383 72.88 -30.43 -148.83
C ILE A 383 72.15 -29.79 -150.03
N MET A 384 70.99 -29.19 -149.79
CA MET A 384 70.22 -28.52 -150.84
C MET A 384 70.94 -27.27 -151.37
N GLU A 385 71.61 -26.51 -150.52
CA GLU A 385 72.47 -25.39 -150.91
C GLU A 385 73.72 -25.86 -151.67
N GLU A 386 74.40 -26.91 -151.19
CA GLU A 386 75.55 -27.50 -151.87
C GLU A 386 75.18 -28.00 -153.27
N ARG A 387 74.03 -28.69 -153.41
CA ARG A 387 73.50 -29.09 -154.72
C ARG A 387 73.23 -27.90 -155.63
N LYS A 388 72.67 -26.80 -155.12
CA LYS A 388 72.47 -25.57 -155.90
C LYS A 388 73.80 -24.97 -156.37
N VAL A 389 74.80 -24.89 -155.49
CA VAL A 389 76.14 -24.36 -155.83
C VAL A 389 76.85 -25.24 -156.85
N GLU A 390 76.75 -26.56 -156.71
CA GLU A 390 77.34 -27.52 -157.65
C GLU A 390 76.65 -27.47 -159.01
N GLU A 391 75.32 -27.34 -159.05
CA GLU A 391 74.58 -27.09 -160.30
C GLU A 391 75.01 -25.76 -160.95
N GLU A 392 75.21 -24.69 -160.19
CA GLU A 392 75.76 -23.44 -160.71
C GLU A 392 77.20 -23.57 -161.22
N ARG A 393 78.05 -24.34 -160.53
CA ARG A 393 79.42 -24.63 -160.97
C ARG A 393 79.43 -25.42 -162.28
N ARG A 394 78.62 -26.49 -162.36
CA ARG A 394 78.47 -27.29 -163.58
C ARG A 394 77.95 -26.44 -164.73
N ARG A 395 76.99 -25.55 -164.48
CA ARG A 395 76.47 -24.61 -165.48
C ARG A 395 77.55 -23.66 -165.99
N ARG A 396 78.41 -23.13 -165.12
CA ARG A 396 79.57 -22.29 -165.50
C ARG A 396 80.59 -23.06 -166.35
N GLU A 397 80.89 -24.30 -166.01
CA GLU A 397 81.81 -25.15 -166.78
C GLU A 397 81.23 -25.54 -168.16
N GLU A 398 79.93 -25.83 -168.22
CA GLU A 398 79.23 -26.08 -169.48
C GLU A 398 79.22 -24.83 -170.38
N GLU A 399 79.12 -23.63 -169.81
CA GLU A 399 79.23 -22.37 -170.56
C GLU A 399 80.65 -22.12 -171.06
N GLN A 400 81.68 -22.33 -170.24
CA GLN A 400 83.09 -22.22 -170.66
C GLN A 400 83.45 -23.23 -171.75
N ARG A 401 83.00 -24.48 -171.61
CA ARG A 401 83.21 -25.53 -172.61
C ARG A 401 82.50 -25.19 -173.93
N ARG A 402 81.27 -24.67 -173.87
CA ARG A 402 80.56 -24.17 -175.06
C ARG A 402 81.32 -23.04 -175.76
N GLN A 403 81.91 -22.11 -175.01
CA GLN A 403 82.73 -21.04 -175.59
C GLN A 403 84.00 -21.59 -176.29
N MET A 404 84.66 -22.56 -175.67
CA MET A 404 85.84 -23.22 -176.25
C MET A 404 85.50 -24.01 -177.52
N GLU A 405 84.41 -24.77 -177.51
CA GLU A 405 83.91 -25.50 -178.69
C GLU A 405 83.55 -24.54 -179.84
N GLN A 406 82.91 -23.40 -179.54
CA GLN A 406 82.62 -22.35 -180.53
C GLN A 406 83.91 -21.77 -181.14
N ALA A 407 84.93 -21.50 -180.32
CA ALA A 407 86.22 -21.01 -180.80
C ALA A 407 86.90 -22.02 -181.74
N VAL A 408 86.93 -23.30 -181.38
CA VAL A 408 87.49 -24.39 -182.21
C VAL A 408 86.74 -24.52 -183.53
N THR A 409 85.41 -24.50 -183.50
CA THR A 409 84.56 -24.62 -184.69
C THR A 409 84.81 -23.47 -185.67
N THR A 410 85.00 -22.25 -185.15
CA THR A 410 85.26 -21.05 -185.94
C THR A 410 86.62 -21.15 -186.67
N ILE A 411 87.67 -21.60 -185.99
CA ILE A 411 89.00 -21.81 -186.59
C ILE A 411 88.95 -22.87 -187.69
N GLN A 412 88.27 -23.99 -187.44
CA GLN A 412 88.10 -25.07 -188.42
C GLN A 412 87.32 -24.60 -189.66
N ALA A 413 86.29 -23.77 -189.49
CA ALA A 413 85.51 -23.20 -190.59
C ALA A 413 86.37 -22.28 -191.48
N PHE A 414 87.18 -21.40 -190.87
CA PHE A 414 88.09 -20.53 -191.62
C PHE A 414 89.13 -21.32 -192.43
N TRP A 415 89.74 -22.35 -191.84
CA TRP A 415 90.74 -23.20 -192.53
C TRP A 415 90.16 -23.98 -193.72
N ARG A 416 88.97 -24.58 -193.56
CA ARG A 416 88.26 -25.26 -194.66
C ARG A 416 87.92 -24.29 -195.81
N SER A 417 87.54 -23.06 -195.49
CA SER A 417 87.22 -22.03 -196.48
C SER A 417 88.45 -21.55 -197.29
N PHE A 418 89.63 -21.54 -196.66
CA PHE A 418 90.89 -21.15 -197.31
C PHE A 418 91.37 -22.22 -198.29
N LYS A 419 91.33 -23.50 -197.90
CA LYS A 419 91.74 -24.64 -198.74
C LYS A 419 90.92 -24.75 -200.03
N THR A 420 89.62 -24.50 -199.96
CA THR A 420 88.69 -24.61 -201.09
C THR A 420 88.91 -23.54 -202.16
N ARG A 421 89.36 -22.33 -201.76
CA ARG A 421 89.61 -21.21 -202.69
C ARG A 421 90.93 -21.31 -203.46
N ARG A 422 91.88 -22.15 -203.02
CA ARG A 422 93.19 -22.29 -203.68
C ARG A 422 93.20 -23.29 -204.87
N MET A 423 92.23 -24.20 -204.96
CA MET A 423 92.24 -25.32 -205.93
C MET A 423 91.48 -25.03 -207.26
N ALA A 424 90.91 -23.84 -207.47
CA ALA A 424 89.90 -23.60 -208.52
C ALA A 424 90.30 -22.69 -209.72
N ARG A 425 91.59 -22.36 -209.95
CA ARG A 425 92.01 -21.36 -210.98
C ARG A 425 92.66 -21.86 -212.29
N GLY A 426 92.49 -23.12 -212.72
CA GLY A 426 93.03 -23.56 -214.03
C GLY A 426 92.28 -24.70 -214.75
N LYS A 427 91.39 -24.36 -215.72
CA LYS A 427 91.10 -25.05 -217.00
C LYS A 427 89.84 -24.45 -217.70
N LYS A 428 89.81 -24.53 -219.04
CA LYS A 428 88.97 -23.79 -220.01
C LYS A 428 87.87 -24.69 -220.63
N GLY A 429 86.64 -24.17 -220.79
CA GLY A 429 85.67 -24.46 -221.89
C GLY A 429 84.56 -25.54 -221.70
N GLY A 430 83.32 -25.23 -222.15
CA GLY A 430 82.40 -26.22 -222.77
C GLY A 430 80.93 -26.41 -222.26
N SER A 431 80.00 -25.57 -222.76
CA SER A 431 78.60 -25.81 -223.24
C SER A 431 77.57 -26.84 -222.62
N ARG A 432 76.40 -26.30 -222.20
CA ARG A 432 74.94 -26.70 -222.35
C ARG A 432 74.44 -28.07 -221.78
N LYS A 433 73.19 -28.28 -221.28
CA LYS A 433 71.84 -27.69 -221.48
C LYS A 433 70.85 -28.27 -220.40
N ALA A 434 69.81 -27.52 -219.98
CA ALA A 434 68.39 -27.88 -219.62
C ALA A 434 68.07 -29.15 -218.75
N LYS A 435 67.09 -29.25 -217.85
CA LYS A 435 65.82 -28.55 -217.46
C LYS A 435 65.51 -29.06 -216.03
N LYS A 436 65.02 -28.29 -215.07
CA LYS A 436 63.75 -27.55 -214.99
C LYS A 436 63.90 -26.36 -214.05
#